data_AF-A0A932XRU0-F1
#
_entry.id   AF-A0A932XRU0-F1
#
_cell.length_a   1.000
_cell.length_b   1.000
_cell.length_c   1.000
_cell.angle_alpha   90.00
_cell.angle_beta   90.00
_cell.angle_gamma   90.00
#
_symmetry.space_group_name_H-M   'P 1'
#
loop_
_entity.id
_entity.type
_entity.pdbx_description
1 polymer ?
#
loop_
_entity_poly.entity_id
_entity_poly.type
_entity_poly.pdbx_seq_one_letter_code
_entity_poly.pdbx_strand_id
1 'polypeptide(L)'
;MAELLQISAQGTPNPNAAKFTLNRVVAAHGTTYRDAATANVTWAKQLLGIAGVVQVFAVNNFISITKTSEAEWSALGPRIERVLQQQFV
;
A
#
# COMPACT_ATOMS: atom_id res chain seq x y z
N MET A 1 5.40 -20.61 -17.17
CA MET A 1 5.02 -19.21 -17.47
C MET A 1 5.09 -18.46 -16.16
N ALA A 2 5.85 -17.37 -16.08
CA ALA A 2 5.88 -16.56 -14.85
C ALA A 2 4.55 -15.80 -14.75
N GLU A 3 3.90 -15.87 -13.58
CA GLU A 3 2.67 -15.15 -13.33
C GLU A 3 2.99 -13.66 -13.22
N LEU A 4 2.34 -12.81 -14.03
CA LEU A 4 2.52 -11.36 -13.97
C LEU A 4 1.90 -10.81 -12.68
N LEU A 5 2.56 -9.84 -12.06
CA LEU A 5 1.98 -9.14 -10.91
C LEU A 5 0.70 -8.38 -11.34
N GLN A 6 -0.39 -8.65 -10.65
CA GLN A 6 -1.66 -7.92 -10.80
C GLN A 6 -1.92 -7.09 -9.55
N ILE A 7 -2.27 -5.82 -9.74
CA ILE A 7 -2.65 -4.89 -8.67
C ILE A 7 -4.02 -4.31 -9.01
N SER A 8 -4.95 -4.38 -8.07
CA SER A 8 -6.27 -3.75 -8.16
C SER A 8 -6.44 -2.73 -7.04
N ALA A 9 -6.73 -1.48 -7.40
CA ALA A 9 -7.05 -0.41 -6.47
C ALA A 9 -8.57 -0.17 -6.41
N GLN A 10 -9.11 -0.07 -5.21
CA GLN A 10 -10.53 0.18 -4.95
C GLN A 10 -10.68 1.27 -3.88
N GLY A 11 -11.59 2.20 -4.11
CA GLY A 11 -11.98 3.16 -3.08
C GLY A 11 -12.66 2.47 -1.89
N THR A 12 -12.67 3.15 -0.75
CA THR A 12 -13.47 2.75 0.42
C THR A 12 -14.48 3.86 0.75
N PRO A 13 -15.48 3.62 1.61
CA PRO A 13 -16.35 4.68 2.10
C PRO A 13 -15.59 5.83 2.80
N ASN A 14 -14.36 5.55 3.28
CA ASN A 14 -13.45 6.57 3.75
C ASN A 14 -12.68 7.16 2.55
N PRO A 15 -12.88 8.45 2.19
CA PRO A 15 -12.19 9.07 1.06
C PRO A 15 -10.66 9.15 1.25
N ASN A 16 -10.19 9.07 2.50
CA ASN A 16 -8.78 9.04 2.83
C ASN A 16 -8.19 7.64 2.86
N ALA A 17 -8.95 6.58 2.59
CA ALA A 17 -8.43 5.22 2.52
C ALA A 17 -8.76 4.53 1.18
N ALA A 18 -7.74 3.90 0.62
CA ALA A 18 -7.85 3.09 -0.58
C ALA A 18 -7.33 1.67 -0.33
N LYS A 19 -8.00 0.69 -0.93
CA LYS A 19 -7.69 -0.73 -0.87
C LYS A 19 -6.93 -1.15 -2.12
N PHE A 20 -5.76 -1.75 -1.94
CA PHE A 20 -4.96 -2.39 -2.96
C PHE A 20 -4.98 -3.91 -2.74
N THR A 21 -5.32 -4.67 -3.78
CA THR A 21 -5.33 -6.13 -3.75
C THR A 21 -4.38 -6.67 -4.80
N LEU A 22 -3.52 -7.60 -4.41
CA LEU A 22 -2.51 -8.21 -5.26
C LEU A 22 -2.87 -9.69 -5.53
N ASN A 23 -2.30 -10.29 -6.57
CA ASN A 23 -2.35 -11.75 -6.79
C ASN A 23 -1.30 -12.52 -5.97
N ARG A 24 -0.71 -11.90 -4.94
CA ARG A 24 0.33 -12.51 -4.09
C ARG A 24 0.11 -12.15 -2.63
N VAL A 25 0.54 -13.02 -1.73
CA VAL A 25 0.52 -12.74 -0.28
C VAL A 25 1.59 -11.71 0.06
N VAL A 26 1.18 -10.61 0.69
CA VAL A 26 2.02 -9.49 1.13
C VAL A 26 2.29 -9.49 2.64
N ALA A 27 1.40 -10.10 3.43
CA ALA A 27 1.53 -10.20 4.88
C ALA A 27 0.78 -11.42 5.42
N ALA A 28 1.41 -12.22 6.29
CA ALA A 28 0.79 -13.40 6.89
C ALA A 28 -0.28 -13.06 7.95
N HIS A 29 -0.10 -11.94 8.66
CA HIS A 29 -1.00 -11.48 9.71
C HIS A 29 -1.38 -10.03 9.50
N GLY A 30 -2.55 -9.64 10.01
CA GLY A 30 -3.02 -8.26 10.02
C GLY A 30 -2.05 -7.35 10.76
N THR A 31 -1.31 -6.55 10.00
CA THR A 31 -0.27 -5.65 10.53
C THR A 31 -0.55 -4.23 10.10
N THR A 32 -0.49 -3.29 11.06
CA THR A 32 -0.64 -1.86 10.80
C THR A 32 0.70 -1.16 11.00
N TYR A 33 1.10 -0.36 10.03
CA TYR A 33 2.28 0.49 10.05
C TYR A 33 1.86 1.95 10.04
N ARG A 34 2.37 2.74 11.00
CA ARG A 34 2.13 4.19 11.12
C ARG A 34 3.41 5.01 11.11
N ASP A 35 4.55 4.34 11.27
CA ASP A 35 5.86 4.97 11.32
C ASP A 35 6.85 4.11 10.52
N ALA A 36 7.55 4.74 9.57
CA ALA A 36 8.54 4.08 8.74
C ALA A 36 9.75 3.58 9.55
N ALA A 37 10.06 4.20 10.69
CA ALA A 37 11.16 3.78 11.55
C ALA A 37 10.88 2.43 12.21
N THR A 38 9.62 2.15 12.54
CA THR A 38 9.20 0.92 13.25
C THR A 38 8.71 -0.18 12.32
N ALA A 39 8.40 0.13 11.06
CA ALA A 39 8.03 -0.88 10.09
C ALA A 39 9.18 -1.88 9.87
N ASN A 40 8.88 -3.17 9.89
CA ASN A 40 9.88 -4.24 9.72
C ASN A 40 10.02 -4.71 8.26
N VAL A 41 9.21 -4.19 7.34
CA VAL A 41 9.18 -4.58 5.93
C VAL A 41 9.44 -3.38 5.01
N THR A 42 10.29 -3.57 4.00
CA THR A 42 10.78 -2.51 3.11
C THR A 42 9.66 -1.82 2.34
N TRP A 43 8.70 -2.57 1.83
CA TRP A 43 7.57 -2.01 1.07
C TRP A 43 6.72 -1.07 1.95
N ALA A 44 6.49 -1.39 3.23
CA ALA A 44 5.74 -0.51 4.13
C ALA A 44 6.52 0.77 4.46
N LYS A 45 7.84 0.68 4.65
CA LYS A 45 8.71 1.86 4.82
C LYS A 45 8.64 2.78 3.61
N GLN A 46 8.73 2.21 2.41
CA GLN A 46 8.68 2.98 1.16
C GLN A 46 7.32 3.66 0.97
N LEU A 47 6.21 2.97 1.26
CA LEU A 47 4.87 3.55 1.21
C LEU A 47 4.69 4.68 2.22
N LEU A 48 5.12 4.49 3.47
CA LEU A 48 5.07 5.53 4.51
C LEU A 48 6.02 6.70 4.23
N GLY A 49 7.06 6.50 3.42
CA GLY A 49 7.93 7.57 2.93
C GLY A 49 7.31 8.43 1.84
N ILE A 50 6.16 8.04 1.27
CA ILE A 50 5.45 8.87 0.30
C ILE A 50 4.74 9.99 1.07
N ALA A 51 5.12 11.24 0.80
CA ALA A 51 4.48 12.41 1.39
C ALA A 51 2.95 12.35 1.21
N GLY A 52 2.22 12.44 2.33
CA GLY A 52 0.77 12.32 2.36
C GLY A 52 0.25 10.93 2.73
N VAL A 53 1.09 9.88 2.84
CA VAL A 53 0.68 8.57 3.39
C VAL A 53 0.92 8.56 4.91
N VAL A 54 -0.10 8.19 5.69
CA VAL A 54 -0.04 8.22 7.17
C VAL A 54 -0.20 6.85 7.82
N GLN A 55 -0.80 5.89 7.11
CA GLN A 55 -0.98 4.55 7.64
C GLN A 55 -1.03 3.54 6.50
N VAL A 56 -0.44 2.39 6.73
CA VAL A 56 -0.51 1.23 5.84
C VAL A 56 -0.93 0.03 6.67
N PHE A 57 -2.01 -0.64 6.28
CA PHE A 57 -2.45 -1.90 6.87
C PHE A 57 -2.30 -3.00 5.83
N ALA A 58 -1.82 -4.18 6.20
CA ALA A 58 -1.76 -5.32 5.29
C ALA A 58 -2.12 -6.63 5.95
N VAL A 59 -2.80 -7.50 5.19
CA VAL A 59 -3.13 -8.87 5.55
C VAL A 59 -3.38 -9.69 4.28
N ASN A 60 -2.90 -10.93 4.25
CA ASN A 60 -2.95 -11.81 3.08
C ASN A 60 -2.42 -11.09 1.84
N ASN A 61 -3.25 -10.90 0.81
CA ASN A 61 -2.94 -10.23 -0.45
C ASN A 61 -3.50 -8.80 -0.52
N PHE A 62 -3.89 -8.23 0.61
CA PHE A 62 -4.59 -6.96 0.71
C PHE A 62 -3.74 -5.94 1.48
N ILE A 63 -3.67 -4.72 0.94
CA ILE A 63 -3.06 -3.54 1.55
C ILE A 63 -4.08 -2.41 1.57
N SER A 64 -4.36 -1.82 2.74
CA SER A 64 -5.09 -0.57 2.88
C SER A 64 -4.10 0.56 3.13
N ILE A 65 -4.21 1.64 2.36
CA ILE A 65 -3.37 2.83 2.53
C ILE A 65 -4.28 3.96 2.94
N THR A 66 -3.93 4.64 4.03
CA THR A 66 -4.58 5.87 4.47
C THR A 66 -3.67 7.05 4.15
N LYS A 67 -4.24 8.06 3.51
CA LYS A 67 -3.58 9.33 3.20
C LYS A 67 -4.03 10.45 4.14
N THR A 68 -3.31 11.57 4.15
CA THR A 68 -3.79 12.82 4.75
C THR A 68 -4.96 13.39 3.95
N SER A 69 -5.70 14.32 4.56
CA SER A 69 -6.86 14.95 3.91
C SER A 69 -6.45 15.85 2.74
N GLU A 70 -5.24 16.41 2.74
CA GLU A 70 -4.71 17.33 1.74
C GLU A 70 -4.06 16.62 0.54
N ALA A 71 -3.76 15.32 0.68
CA ALA A 71 -3.12 14.55 -0.37
C ALA A 71 -4.14 14.04 -1.40
N GLU A 72 -3.73 13.94 -2.66
CA GLU A 72 -4.59 13.53 -3.77
C GLU A 72 -4.26 12.12 -4.29
N TRP A 73 -5.28 11.29 -4.49
CA TRP A 73 -5.09 9.92 -5.01
C TRP A 73 -4.50 9.88 -6.42
N SER A 74 -4.77 10.90 -7.23
CA SER A 74 -4.18 11.06 -8.57
C SER A 74 -2.65 11.18 -8.53
N ALA A 75 -2.09 11.75 -7.46
CA ALA A 75 -0.65 11.86 -7.25
C ALA A 75 -0.06 10.65 -6.52
N LEU A 76 -0.80 10.07 -5.56
CA LEU A 76 -0.33 8.95 -4.75
C LEU A 76 -0.41 7.60 -5.47
N GLY A 77 -1.48 7.34 -6.23
CA GLY A 77 -1.75 6.04 -6.87
C GLY A 77 -0.57 5.52 -7.69
N PRO A 78 -0.05 6.28 -8.67
CA PRO A 78 1.10 5.84 -9.48
C PRO A 78 2.38 5.57 -8.66
N ARG A 79 2.60 6.31 -7.57
CA ARG A 79 3.76 6.12 -6.68
C ARG A 79 3.62 4.85 -5.85
N ILE A 80 2.42 4.60 -5.32
CA ILE A 80 2.08 3.39 -4.58
C ILE A 80 2.24 2.17 -5.48
N GLU A 81 1.63 2.18 -6.67
CA GLU A 81 1.73 1.07 -7.63
C GLU A 81 3.18 0.77 -7.99
N ARG A 82 4.00 1.79 -8.22
CA ARG A 82 5.42 1.62 -8.49
C ARG A 82 6.15 0.93 -7.33
N VAL A 83 5.91 1.33 -6.09
CA VAL A 83 6.51 0.68 -4.90
C VAL A 83 6.08 -0.78 -4.84
N LEU A 84 4.79 -1.07 -5.01
CA LEU A 84 4.28 -2.44 -4.98
C LEU A 84 4.85 -3.30 -6.12
N GLN A 85 4.97 -2.75 -7.33
CA GLN A 85 5.61 -3.44 -8.45
C GLN A 85 7.08 -3.75 -8.17
N GLN A 86 7.85 -2.80 -7.66
CA GLN A 86 9.27 -3.03 -7.37
C GLN A 86 9.52 -4.09 -6.28
N GLN A 87 8.56 -4.30 -5.39
CA GLN A 87 8.69 -5.19 -4.25
C GLN A 87 8.12 -6.60 -4.50
N PHE A 88 7.13 -6.72 -5.38
CA PHE A 88 6.38 -7.97 -5.59
C PHE A 88 6.40 -8.51 -7.03
N VAL A 89 7.06 -7.83 -7.97
CA VAL A 89 7.41 -8.41 -9.30
C VAL A 89 8.45 -9.51 -9.16
#